data_AF-A0A800J6C3-F1
#
_entry.id   AF-A0A800J6C3-F1
#
_cell.length_a   1.000
_cell.length_b   1.000
_cell.length_c   1.000
_cell.angle_alpha   90.00
_cell.angle_beta   90.00
_cell.angle_gamma   90.00
#
_symmetry.space_group_name_H-M   'P 1'
#
loop_
_entity.id
_entity.type
_entity.pdbx_description
1 polymer ?
#
loop_
_entity_poly.entity_id
_entity_poly.type
_entity_poly.pdbx_seq_one_letter_code
_entity_poly.pdbx_strand_id
1 'polypeptide(L)' 'MSPPPFEKLVLGFGTAIAAVTYLYWTYVGVSAGEGWTSEPAARAFVVLGASTVLALVFRLAVFVNTDRS' A
#
# COMPACT_ATOMS: atom_id res chain seq x y z
N MET A 1 21.95 -11.39 13.92
CA MET A 1 20.75 -10.51 13.95
C MET A 1 19.81 -10.97 12.85
N SER A 2 18.58 -11.34 13.17
CA SER A 2 17.57 -11.61 12.14
C SER A 2 17.27 -10.32 11.36
N PRO A 3 17.12 -10.35 10.03
CA PRO A 3 16.75 -9.18 9.26
C PRO A 3 15.45 -8.56 9.80
N PRO A 4 15.35 -7.23 9.95
CA PRO A 4 14.11 -6.59 10.39
C PRO A 4 12.96 -6.94 9.46
N PRO A 5 11.71 -7.09 9.95
CA PRO A 5 10.56 -7.53 9.15
C PRO A 5 10.01 -6.39 8.27
N PHE A 6 10.86 -5.82 7.40
CA PHE A 6 10.55 -4.66 6.56
C PHE A 6 9.34 -4.86 5.64
N GLU A 7 9.17 -6.06 5.08
CA GLU A 7 8.00 -6.42 4.24
C GLU A 7 6.67 -6.19 4.99
N LYS A 8 6.59 -6.62 6.26
CA LYS A 8 5.39 -6.46 7.09
C LYS A 8 5.11 -5.01 7.43
N LEU A 9 6.17 -4.23 7.69
CA LEU A 9 6.05 -2.79 7.97
C LEU A 9 5.54 -2.03 6.74
N VAL A 10 6.08 -2.33 5.56
CA VAL A 10 5.66 -1.72 4.29
C VAL A 10 4.21 -2.06 3.97
N LEU A 11 3.80 -3.32 4.12
CA LEU A 11 2.42 -3.72 3.91
C LEU A 11 1.47 -3.06 4.92
N GLY A 12 1.83 -3.03 6.20
CA GLY A 12 1.02 -2.39 7.24
C GLY A 12 0.84 -0.88 6.98
N PHE A 13 1.94 -0.19 6.68
CA PHE A 13 1.93 1.24 6.39
C PHE A 13 1.17 1.55 5.10
N GLY A 14 1.42 0.78 4.04
CA GLY A 14 0.72 0.89 2.77
C GLY A 14 -0.79 0.68 2.88
N THR A 15 -1.21 -0.28 3.70
CA THR A 15 -2.62 -0.54 3.99
C THR A 15 -3.27 0.64 4.73
N ALA A 16 -2.57 1.21 5.72
CA ALA A 16 -3.06 2.38 6.43
C ALA A 16 -3.21 3.59 5.49
N ILE A 17 -2.23 3.84 4.62
CA ILE A 17 -2.32 4.92 3.63
C ILE A 17 -3.48 4.68 2.65
N ALA A 18 -3.66 3.44 2.19
CA ALA A 18 -4.76 3.11 1.29
C ALA A 18 -6.13 3.37 1.94
N ALA A 19 -6.30 3.01 3.21
CA ALA A 19 -7.52 3.28 3.97
C ALA A 19 -7.77 4.80 4.11
N VAL A 20 -6.74 5.58 4.46
CA VAL A 20 -6.85 7.04 4.56
C VAL A 20 -7.16 7.66 3.20
N THR A 21 -6.53 7.17 2.13
CA THR A 21 -6.74 7.63 0.75
C THR A 21 -8.19 7.38 0.33
N TYR A 22 -8.73 6.20 0.61
CA TYR A 22 -10.13 5.87 0.34
C TYR A 22 -11.09 6.82 1.07
N LEU A 23 -10.90 7.00 2.38
CA LEU A 23 -11.76 7.85 3.21
C LEU A 23 -11.71 9.31 2.74
N TYR A 24 -10.52 9.84 2.47
CA TYR A 24 -10.34 11.20 2.00
C TYR A 24 -11.07 11.45 0.68
N TRP A 25 -10.85 10.60 -0.33
CA TRP A 25 -11.47 10.79 -1.64
C TRP A 25 -12.97 10.50 -1.64
N THR A 26 -13.43 9.59 -0.80
CA THR A 26 -14.87 9.38 -0.57
C THR A 26 -15.49 10.64 0.02
N TYR A 27 -14.85 11.23 1.05
CA TYR A 27 -15.32 12.47 1.66
C TYR A 27 -15.36 13.63 0.66
N VAL A 28 -14.32 13.78 -0.17
CA VAL A 28 -14.25 14.81 -1.22
C VAL A 28 -15.36 14.63 -2.25
N GLY A 29 -15.55 13.43 -2.80
CA GLY A 29 -16.59 13.16 -3.80
C GLY A 29 -18.01 13.38 -3.26
N VAL A 30 -18.27 12.94 -2.01
CA VAL A 30 -19.55 13.20 -1.34
C VAL A 30 -19.76 14.71 -1.13
N SER A 31 -18.73 15.44 -0.72
CA SER A 31 -18.79 16.89 -0.51
C SER A 31 -19.00 17.66 -1.81
N ALA A 32 -18.57 17.12 -2.94
CA ALA A 32 -18.77 17.66 -4.28
C ALA A 32 -20.13 17.31 -4.89
N GLY A 33 -20.93 16.45 -4.26
CA GLY A 33 -22.23 16.00 -4.77
C GLY A 33 -22.15 14.90 -5.83
N GLU A 34 -20.98 14.28 -6.02
CA GLU A 34 -20.75 13.21 -7.01
C GLU A 34 -21.41 11.88 -6.59
N GLY A 35 -21.89 11.78 -5.35
CA GLY A 35 -22.50 10.57 -4.81
C GLY A 35 -21.48 9.46 -4.50
N TRP A 36 -21.96 8.23 -4.41
CA TRP A 36 -21.10 7.06 -4.19
C TRP A 36 -20.52 6.59 -5.52
N THR A 37 -19.22 6.83 -5.73
CA THR A 37 -18.50 6.43 -6.95
C THR A 37 -17.43 5.36 -6.63
N SER A 38 -16.97 4.65 -7.66
CA SER A 38 -15.89 3.66 -7.54
C SER A 38 -14.48 4.27 -7.58
N GLU A 39 -14.37 5.58 -7.83
CA GLU A 39 -13.09 6.25 -8.03
C GLU A 39 -12.20 6.29 -6.78
N PRO A 40 -12.71 6.58 -5.56
CA PRO A 40 -11.92 6.47 -4.34
C PRO A 40 -11.35 5.06 -4.13
N ALA A 41 -12.11 4.02 -4.48
CA ALA A 41 -11.68 2.63 -4.39
C ALA A 41 -10.54 2.33 -5.36
N ALA A 42 -10.63 2.81 -6.61
CA ALA A 42 -9.56 2.65 -7.61
C ALA A 42 -8.25 3.31 -7.14
N ARG A 43 -8.33 4.53 -6.60
CA ARG A 43 -7.16 5.25 -6.05
C ARG A 43 -6.52 4.51 -4.87
N ALA A 44 -7.34 4.00 -3.94
CA ALA A 44 -6.85 3.20 -2.82
C ALA A 44 -6.23 1.87 -3.28
N PHE A 45 -6.78 1.23 -4.32
CA PHE A 45 -6.22 0.00 -4.88
C PHE A 45 -4.83 0.22 -5.48
N VAL A 46 -4.60 1.36 -6.15
CA VAL A 46 -3.26 1.72 -6.66
C VAL A 46 -2.26 1.83 -5.50
N VAL A 47 -2.63 2.45 -4.38
CA VAL A 47 -1.78 2.56 -3.18
C VAL A 47 -1.45 1.18 -2.61
N LEU A 48 -2.44 0.29 -2.50
CA LEU A 48 -2.23 -1.10 -2.05
C LEU A 48 -1.31 -1.86 -3.00
N GLY A 49 -1.53 -1.73 -4.31
CA GLY A 49 -0.71 -2.36 -5.33
C GLY A 49 0.75 -1.92 -5.24
N ALA A 50 1.00 -0.61 -5.19
CA ALA A 50 2.34 -0.06 -5.04
C ALA A 50 3.04 -0.54 -3.76
N SER A 51 2.31 -0.58 -2.64
CA SER A 51 2.83 -1.05 -1.36
C SER A 51 3.17 -2.55 -1.40
N THR A 52 2.35 -3.35 -2.07
CA THR A 52 2.57 -4.79 -2.26
C THR A 52 3.79 -5.04 -3.14
N VAL A 53 3.93 -4.32 -4.25
CA VAL A 53 5.11 -4.40 -5.12
C VAL A 53 6.37 -4.05 -4.34
N LEU A 54 6.36 -2.97 -3.55
CA LEU A 54 7.50 -2.58 -2.74
C LEU A 54 7.87 -3.66 -1.70
N ALA A 55 6.88 -4.25 -1.04
CA ALA A 55 7.06 -5.36 -0.12
C ALA A 55 7.73 -6.58 -0.80
N LEU A 56 7.28 -6.93 -2.01
CA LEU A 56 7.88 -8.00 -2.81
C LEU A 56 9.32 -7.69 -3.22
N VAL A 57 9.63 -6.44 -3.59
CA VAL A 57 10.99 -6.00 -3.92
C VAL A 57 11.92 -6.17 -2.72
N PHE A 58 11.48 -5.78 -1.51
CA PHE A 58 12.28 -5.99 -0.31
C PHE A 58 12.51 -7.47 -0.01
N ARG A 59 11.47 -8.29 -0.16
CA ARG A 59 11.58 -9.74 0.02
C ARG A 59 12.58 -10.35 -0.96
N LEU A 60 12.53 -9.95 -2.23
CA LEU A 60 13.46 -10.40 -3.26
C LEU A 60 14.90 -9.94 -2.96
N ALA A 61 15.08 -8.69 -2.51
CA ALA A 61 16.39 -8.18 -2.14
C ALA A 61 17.03 -8.98 -0.98
N VAL A 62 16.25 -9.32 0.04
CA VAL A 62 16.71 -10.19 1.14
C VAL A 62 17.10 -11.58 0.62
N PHE A 63 16.28 -12.16 -0.24
CA PHE A 63 16.56 -13.47 -0.85
C PHE A 63 17.88 -13.46 -1.63
N VAL A 64 18.05 -12.53 -2.58
CA VAL A 64 19.26 -12.42 -3.41
C VAL A 64 20.51 -12.13 -2.58
N ASN A 65 20.40 -11.32 -1.52
CA ASN A 65 21.54 -11.01 -0.66
C ASN A 65 21.93 -12.18 0.25
N THR A 66 20.98 -13.05 0.60
CA THR A 66 21.25 -14.25 1.41
C THR A 66 21.90 -15.35 0.59
N ASP A 67 21.53 -15.51 -0.69
CA ASP A 67 22.15 -16.49 -1.59
C ASP A 67 23.62 -16.18 -1.96
N ARG A 68 24.10 -14.97 -1.66
CA ARG A 68 25.48 -14.53 -1.94
C ARG A 68 26.42 -14.59 -0.73
N SER A 69 25.91 -14.90 0.47
CA SER A 69 26.67 -14.96 1.73
C SER A 69 26.92 -16.38 2.18
#